data_AF-A0A3A4W726-F1
#
_entry.id   AF-A0A3A4W726-F1
#
_cell.length_a   1.000
_cell.length_b   1.000
_cell.length_c   1.000
_cell.angle_alpha   90.00
_cell.angle_beta   90.00
_cell.angle_gamma   90.00
#
_symmetry.space_group_name_H-M   'P 1'
#
loop_
_entity.id
_entity.type
_entity.pdbx_description
1 polymer ?
#
loop_
_entity_poly.entity_id
_entity_poly.type
_entity_poly.pdbx_seq_one_letter_code
_entity_poly.pdbx_strand_id
1 'polypeptide(L)'
;MPFSNFCKWKYGNRNDVLCALVPDTQGQGTPGRDAIIIDQNTKIEHSVEITWPIDGQRVIEKCRQLNERNLYSENWDYKDISRHQRDINHTIEIAHKKALRDYHSPGGASLIFVFDRSSFWNDNKMHFEMLDLLCTRLSEVTLKVDNILLMLVSGDKNQIIELKSEGKIIKEHFHCRVL
;
A
#
# COMPACT_ATOMS: atom_id res chain seq x y z
N MET A 1 2.74 10.23 -4.87
CA MET A 1 2.88 10.39 -3.41
C MET A 1 1.71 9.74 -2.70
N PRO A 2 1.88 8.60 -1.99
CA PRO A 2 0.77 7.87 -1.38
C PRO A 2 0.01 8.65 -0.29
N PHE A 3 0.73 9.35 0.59
CA PHE A 3 0.10 10.07 1.70
C PHE A 3 -0.88 11.15 1.23
N SER A 4 -0.50 11.96 0.25
CA SER A 4 -1.37 13.02 -0.29
C SER A 4 -2.64 12.45 -0.93
N ASN A 5 -2.52 11.31 -1.61
CA ASN A 5 -3.66 10.63 -2.23
C ASN A 5 -4.62 10.10 -1.16
N PHE A 6 -4.09 9.49 -0.09
CA PHE A 6 -4.90 9.04 1.04
C PHE A 6 -5.63 10.19 1.72
N CYS A 7 -4.93 11.29 2.03
CA CYS A 7 -5.52 12.45 2.67
C CYS A 7 -6.66 13.04 1.84
N LYS A 8 -6.46 13.19 0.53
CA LYS A 8 -7.50 13.67 -0.39
C LYS A 8 -8.68 12.69 -0.46
N TRP A 9 -8.42 11.38 -0.50
CA TRP A 9 -9.46 10.35 -0.56
C TRP A 9 -10.33 10.33 0.70
N LYS A 10 -9.73 10.37 1.90
CA LYS A 10 -10.46 10.24 3.17
C LYS A 10 -11.08 11.55 3.67
N TYR A 11 -10.36 12.67 3.52
CA TYR A 11 -10.76 13.96 4.11
C TYR A 11 -11.15 15.01 3.06
N GLY A 12 -10.96 14.74 1.78
CA GLY A 12 -11.34 15.65 0.70
C GLY A 12 -10.65 17.01 0.81
N ASN A 13 -11.46 18.07 0.80
CA ASN A 13 -11.01 19.47 0.91
C ASN A 13 -11.37 20.08 2.28
N ARG A 14 -11.41 19.26 3.34
CA ARG A 14 -11.65 19.75 4.70
C ARG A 14 -10.52 20.69 5.14
N ASN A 15 -10.86 21.94 5.42
CA ASN A 15 -9.90 22.97 5.87
C ASN A 15 -9.54 22.83 7.35
N ASP A 16 -10.33 22.08 8.11
CA ASP A 16 -10.15 21.83 9.55
C ASP A 16 -9.32 20.57 9.82
N VAL A 17 -8.72 19.97 8.79
CA VAL A 17 -7.89 18.78 8.89
C VAL A 17 -6.49 19.10 8.41
N LEU A 18 -5.49 18.87 9.26
CA LEU A 18 -4.09 19.00 8.91
C LEU A 18 -3.48 17.63 8.64
N CYS A 19 -3.06 17.40 7.40
CA CYS A 19 -2.29 16.22 7.00
C CYS A 19 -0.79 16.52 7.03
N ALA A 20 -0.03 15.84 7.87
CA ALA A 20 1.42 16.03 8.00
C ALA A 20 2.17 14.69 7.96
N LEU A 21 3.27 14.65 7.21
CA LEU A 21 4.25 13.58 7.35
C LEU A 21 4.97 13.75 8.69
N VAL A 22 5.26 12.65 9.38
CA VAL A 22 6.11 12.71 10.57
C VAL A 22 7.53 13.03 10.09
N PRO A 23 8.12 14.17 10.47
CA PRO A 23 9.51 14.43 10.13
C PRO A 23 10.40 13.40 10.82
N ASP A 24 11.41 12.90 10.10
CA ASP A 24 12.47 12.08 10.69
C ASP A 24 13.35 12.95 11.58
N THR A 25 12.88 13.22 12.79
CA THR A 25 13.65 13.95 13.78
C THR A 25 14.63 12.98 14.43
N GLN A 26 15.88 13.02 13.95
CA GLN A 26 17.06 12.35 14.53
C GLN A 26 17.25 10.85 14.24
N GLY A 27 16.76 10.33 13.12
CA GLY A 27 16.99 8.92 12.74
C GLY A 27 16.29 7.91 13.65
N GLN A 28 15.43 8.40 14.55
CA GLN A 28 14.50 7.62 15.34
C GLN A 28 13.13 7.81 14.71
N GLY A 29 12.92 7.17 13.54
CA GLY A 29 11.58 7.08 12.96
C GLY A 29 10.61 6.58 14.01
N THR A 30 9.44 7.21 14.12
CA THR A 30 8.41 6.77 15.07
C THR A 30 7.93 5.38 14.61
N PRO A 31 8.19 4.29 15.36
CA PRO A 31 7.92 2.95 14.86
C PRO A 31 6.43 2.78 14.54
N GLY A 32 6.11 2.53 13.26
CA GLY A 32 4.74 2.30 12.83
C GLY A 32 3.91 3.57 12.59
N ARG A 33 4.53 4.73 12.38
CA ARG A 33 3.84 5.99 12.08
C ARG A 33 4.65 6.82 11.08
N ASP A 34 4.17 6.87 9.83
CA ASP A 34 4.77 7.66 8.77
C ASP A 34 4.11 9.04 8.63
N ALA A 35 2.86 9.15 9.06
CA ALA A 35 2.11 10.40 9.00
C ALA A 35 1.07 10.53 10.12
N ILE A 36 0.67 11.79 10.34
CA ILE A 36 -0.34 12.20 11.32
C ILE A 36 -1.38 13.05 10.62
N ILE A 37 -2.62 12.84 10.99
CA ILE A 37 -3.72 13.70 10.61
C ILE A 37 -4.34 14.26 11.89
N ILE A 38 -4.50 15.58 11.93
CA ILE A 38 -4.99 16.30 13.11
C ILE A 38 -6.27 17.01 12.74
N ASP A 39 -7.36 16.68 13.44
CA ASP A 39 -8.56 17.51 13.42
C ASP A 39 -8.29 18.77 14.26
N GLN A 40 -8.30 19.94 13.61
CA GLN A 40 -7.87 21.18 14.23
C GLN A 40 -8.82 21.68 15.32
N ASN A 41 -10.08 21.26 15.29
CA ASN A 41 -11.11 21.65 16.25
C ASN A 41 -10.99 20.81 17.54
N THR A 42 -10.83 19.50 17.39
CA THR A 42 -10.81 18.55 18.51
C THR A 42 -9.40 18.24 19.02
N LYS A 43 -8.37 18.55 18.22
CA LYS A 43 -6.96 18.16 18.44
C LYS A 43 -6.74 16.64 18.49
N ILE A 44 -7.71 15.86 18.03
CA ILE A 44 -7.60 14.40 17.96
C ILE A 44 -6.67 14.01 16.81
N GLU A 45 -5.74 13.10 17.09
CA GLU A 45 -4.77 12.60 16.12
C GLU A 45 -5.14 11.22 15.56
N HIS A 46 -5.17 11.13 14.24
CA HIS A 46 -5.24 9.89 13.48
C HIS A 46 -3.84 9.51 13.00
N SER A 47 -3.42 8.27 13.24
CA SER A 47 -2.11 7.74 12.84
C SER A 47 -2.16 7.04 11.48
N VAL A 48 -1.13 7.21 10.64
CA VAL A 48 -1.04 6.53 9.34
C VAL A 48 0.33 5.87 9.18
N GLU A 49 0.33 4.60 8.81
CA GLU A 49 1.52 3.87 8.35
C GLU A 49 1.38 3.52 6.87
N ILE A 50 2.44 3.78 6.10
CA ILE A 50 2.54 3.56 4.66
C ILE A 50 3.62 2.51 4.44
N THR A 51 3.19 1.34 4.03
CA THR A 51 4.05 0.19 3.79
C THR A 51 4.24 -0.01 2.31
N TRP A 52 5.50 -0.03 1.87
CA TRP A 52 5.87 -0.47 0.53
C TRP A 52 6.49 -1.87 0.60
N PRO A 53 6.25 -2.75 -0.38
CA PRO A 53 7.05 -3.93 -0.63
C PRO A 53 8.38 -3.48 -1.25
N ILE A 54 9.22 -2.77 -0.47
CA ILE A 54 10.57 -2.45 -0.91
C ILE A 54 11.49 -3.55 -0.42
N ASP A 55 11.96 -4.34 -1.36
CA ASP A 55 13.22 -5.05 -1.21
C ASP A 55 14.36 -4.04 -1.52
N GLY A 56 15.01 -3.54 -0.47
CA GLY A 56 16.10 -2.56 -0.59
C GLY A 56 17.28 -3.05 -1.44
N GLN A 57 17.41 -4.36 -1.68
CA GLN A 57 18.45 -4.93 -2.55
C GLN A 57 18.16 -4.71 -4.04
N ARG A 58 16.89 -4.75 -4.48
CA ARG A 58 16.52 -4.68 -5.91
C ARG A 58 16.75 -3.30 -6.54
N VAL A 59 16.70 -2.22 -5.75
CA VAL A 59 16.98 -0.86 -6.25
C VAL A 59 18.47 -0.70 -6.57
N ILE A 60 19.35 -1.31 -5.76
CA ILE A 60 20.79 -1.30 -6.00
C ILE A 60 21.13 -2.15 -7.22
N GLU A 61 20.50 -3.31 -7.41
CA GLU A 61 20.74 -4.17 -8.58
C GLU A 61 20.26 -3.55 -9.89
N LYS A 62 19.10 -2.89 -9.92
CA LYS A 62 18.63 -2.18 -11.12
C LYS A 62 19.51 -0.97 -11.48
N CYS A 63 19.96 -0.18 -10.51
CA CYS A 63 20.87 0.93 -10.79
C CYS A 63 22.27 0.45 -11.22
N ARG A 64 22.70 -0.75 -10.77
CA ARG A 64 23.98 -1.33 -11.17
C ARG A 64 23.91 -2.00 -12.55
N GLN A 65 22.80 -2.62 -12.90
CA GLN A 65 22.57 -3.20 -14.25
C GLN A 65 22.34 -2.15 -15.34
N LEU A 66 21.86 -0.93 -15.00
CA LEU A 66 21.68 0.14 -16.00
C LEU A 66 22.99 0.83 -16.41
N ASN A 67 24.07 0.65 -15.65
CA ASN A 67 25.36 1.31 -15.92
C ASN A 67 26.36 0.43 -16.68
N GLU A 68 26.07 -0.86 -16.87
CA GLU A 68 26.90 -1.76 -17.66
C GLU A 68 26.19 -2.05 -18.97
N ARG A 69 26.67 -1.40 -20.04
CA ARG A 69 26.27 -1.60 -21.44
C ARG A 69 25.93 -3.07 -21.71
N ASN A 70 24.64 -3.39 -21.84
CA ASN A 70 24.08 -4.40 -22.74
C ASN A 70 22.56 -4.39 -22.66
N LEU A 71 21.94 -4.16 -23.82
CA LEU A 71 20.53 -4.44 -24.09
C LEU A 71 20.26 -5.92 -23.82
N TYR A 72 19.81 -6.26 -22.62
CA TYR A 72 19.00 -7.46 -22.42
C TYR A 72 17.54 -7.00 -22.51
N SER A 73 16.95 -7.09 -23.70
CA SER A 73 15.52 -7.37 -23.73
C SER A 73 15.38 -8.78 -23.17
N GLU A 74 15.16 -8.90 -21.86
CA GLU A 74 14.58 -10.13 -21.35
C GLU A 74 13.33 -10.38 -22.21
N ASN A 75 13.31 -11.53 -22.90
CA ASN A 75 12.10 -12.06 -23.50
C ASN A 75 11.15 -12.35 -22.33
N TRP A 76 10.48 -11.32 -21.86
CA TRP A 76 9.52 -11.41 -20.77
C TRP A 76 8.33 -12.20 -21.29
N ASP A 77 8.27 -13.48 -20.93
CA ASP A 77 7.08 -14.29 -21.19
C ASP A 77 5.95 -13.71 -20.33
N TYR A 78 4.91 -13.20 -20.97
CA TYR A 78 3.73 -12.69 -20.28
C TYR A 78 2.97 -13.77 -19.49
N LYS A 79 3.30 -15.04 -19.71
CA LYS A 79 2.83 -16.17 -18.91
C LYS A 79 3.69 -16.45 -17.68
N ASP A 80 4.92 -15.92 -17.63
CA ASP A 80 5.76 -16.00 -16.44
C ASP A 80 5.28 -15.00 -15.39
N ILE A 81 4.48 -15.51 -14.47
CA ILE A 81 3.92 -14.77 -13.33
C ILE A 81 4.81 -14.85 -12.07
N SER A 82 6.01 -15.43 -12.16
CA SER A 82 6.85 -15.72 -11.00
C SER A 82 7.22 -14.45 -10.21
N ARG A 83 7.48 -13.35 -10.91
CA ARG A 83 7.77 -12.05 -10.28
C ARG A 83 6.53 -11.46 -9.61
N HIS A 84 5.38 -11.46 -10.29
CA HIS A 84 4.11 -11.00 -9.74
C HIS A 84 3.75 -11.77 -8.47
N GLN A 85 3.93 -13.09 -8.49
CA GLN A 85 3.66 -13.95 -7.34
C GLN A 85 4.61 -13.65 -6.18
N ARG A 86 5.89 -13.40 -6.46
CA ARG A 86 6.88 -13.01 -5.45
C ARG A 86 6.51 -11.68 -4.80
N ASP A 87 6.15 -10.67 -5.59
CA ASP A 87 5.81 -9.34 -5.10
C ASP A 87 4.51 -9.38 -4.27
N ILE A 88 3.52 -10.17 -4.68
CA ILE A 88 2.31 -10.47 -3.89
C ILE A 88 2.66 -11.16 -2.57
N ASN A 89 3.40 -12.26 -2.62
CA ASN A 89 3.75 -13.03 -1.42
C ASN A 89 4.51 -12.17 -0.41
N HIS A 90 5.45 -11.35 -0.89
CA HIS A 90 6.19 -10.43 -0.03
C HIS A 90 5.27 -9.40 0.64
N THR A 91 4.29 -8.86 -0.09
CA THR A 91 3.29 -7.94 0.48
C THR A 91 2.47 -8.62 1.59
N ILE A 92 2.06 -9.88 1.38
CA ILE A 92 1.35 -10.68 2.40
C ILE A 92 2.23 -10.97 3.61
N GLU A 93 3.51 -11.31 3.42
CA GLU A 93 4.46 -11.50 4.52
C GLU A 93 4.63 -10.24 5.36
N ILE A 94 4.71 -9.07 4.71
CA ILE A 94 4.74 -7.80 5.43
C ILE A 94 3.44 -7.60 6.21
N ALA A 95 2.27 -7.88 5.62
CA ALA A 95 1.00 -7.78 6.31
C ALA A 95 0.96 -8.64 7.58
N HIS A 96 1.44 -9.88 7.53
CA HIS A 96 1.57 -10.72 8.73
C HIS A 96 2.50 -10.13 9.78
N LYS A 97 3.62 -9.52 9.38
CA LYS A 97 4.51 -8.81 10.32
C LYS A 97 3.82 -7.60 10.96
N LYS A 98 3.01 -6.85 10.19
CA LYS A 98 2.23 -5.70 10.70
C LYS A 98 1.10 -6.15 11.63
N ALA A 99 0.51 -7.33 11.43
CA ALA A 99 -0.53 -7.88 12.29
C ALA A 99 -0.07 -8.14 13.74
N LEU A 100 1.24 -8.29 13.95
CA LEU A 100 1.81 -8.44 15.29
C LEU A 100 1.90 -7.10 16.06
N ARG A 101 1.75 -5.97 15.37
CA ARG A 101 1.81 -4.64 15.99
C ARG A 101 0.46 -4.24 16.54
N ASP A 102 0.51 -3.43 17.58
CA ASP A 102 -0.68 -2.78 18.15
C ASP A 102 -0.67 -1.31 17.75
N TYR A 103 -1.72 -0.88 17.06
CA TYR A 103 -1.84 0.49 16.60
C TYR A 103 -2.84 1.20 17.51
N HIS A 104 -2.33 2.07 18.37
CA HIS A 104 -3.17 2.87 19.25
C HIS A 104 -2.99 4.34 18.92
N SER A 105 -4.09 4.99 18.55
CA SER A 105 -4.15 6.44 18.34
C SER A 105 -5.56 6.94 18.68
N PRO A 106 -5.72 8.09 19.36
CA PRO A 106 -7.03 8.56 19.81
C PRO A 106 -8.07 8.77 18.69
N GLY A 107 -7.62 9.15 17.49
CA GLY A 107 -8.46 9.31 16.30
C GLY A 107 -8.50 8.10 15.37
N GLY A 108 -7.95 6.97 15.82
CA GLY A 108 -7.78 5.77 15.01
C GLY A 108 -6.48 5.74 14.21
N ALA A 109 -6.23 4.60 13.59
CA ALA A 109 -5.06 4.28 12.80
C ALA A 109 -5.45 3.77 11.40
N SER A 110 -4.58 4.02 10.43
CA SER A 110 -4.71 3.48 9.07
C SER A 110 -3.40 2.87 8.62
N LEU A 111 -3.50 1.68 8.02
CA LEU A 111 -2.39 1.01 7.38
C LEU A 111 -2.63 0.97 5.87
N ILE A 112 -1.65 1.47 5.11
CA ILE A 112 -1.71 1.55 3.66
C ILE A 112 -0.63 0.64 3.07
N PHE A 113 -1.03 -0.41 2.38
CA PHE A 113 -0.14 -1.21 1.54
C PHE A 113 -0.05 -0.55 0.18
N VAL A 114 1.11 -0.06 -0.20
CA VAL A 114 1.34 0.50 -1.53
C VAL A 114 1.89 -0.60 -2.42
N PHE A 115 1.23 -0.88 -3.54
CA PHE A 115 1.61 -1.97 -4.43
C PHE A 115 1.79 -1.45 -5.86
N ASP A 116 3.00 -1.60 -6.40
CA ASP A 116 3.30 -1.24 -7.78
C ASP A 116 2.71 -2.27 -8.73
N ARG A 117 1.71 -1.84 -9.52
CA ARG A 117 1.05 -2.67 -10.52
C ARG A 117 1.56 -2.43 -11.94
N SER A 118 2.69 -1.72 -12.12
CA SER A 118 3.24 -1.40 -13.45
C SER A 118 3.56 -2.63 -14.30
N SER A 119 3.89 -3.77 -13.67
CA SER A 119 4.08 -5.05 -14.36
C SER A 119 2.78 -5.82 -14.63
N PHE A 120 1.64 -5.38 -14.10
CA PHE A 120 0.34 -6.05 -14.26
C PHE A 120 -0.44 -5.44 -15.42
N TRP A 121 -0.61 -6.21 -16.48
CA TRP A 121 -1.38 -5.80 -17.67
C TRP A 121 -2.88 -5.96 -17.47
N ASN A 122 -3.62 -4.89 -17.77
CA ASN A 122 -5.07 -4.82 -17.65
C ASN A 122 -5.83 -5.66 -18.68
N ASP A 123 -5.17 -6.24 -19.68
CA ASP A 123 -5.85 -7.11 -20.65
C ASP A 123 -5.55 -8.59 -20.40
N ASN A 124 -4.72 -8.90 -19.39
CA ASN A 124 -4.35 -10.27 -19.05
C ASN A 124 -5.18 -10.77 -17.86
N LYS A 125 -6.06 -11.74 -18.13
CA LYS A 125 -6.93 -12.37 -17.12
C LYS A 125 -6.15 -12.89 -15.91
N MET A 126 -4.97 -13.49 -16.11
CA MET A 126 -4.17 -14.04 -15.02
C MET A 126 -3.68 -12.93 -14.08
N HIS A 127 -3.27 -11.78 -14.62
CA HIS A 127 -2.83 -10.66 -13.80
C HIS A 127 -3.97 -10.09 -12.95
N PHE A 128 -5.20 -10.07 -13.47
CA PHE A 128 -6.37 -9.71 -12.66
C PHE A 128 -6.62 -10.69 -11.53
N GLU A 129 -6.64 -11.99 -11.84
CA GLU A 129 -6.83 -13.04 -10.84
C GLU A 129 -5.77 -12.97 -9.73
N MET A 130 -4.53 -12.58 -10.07
CA MET A 130 -3.48 -12.35 -9.09
C MET A 130 -3.72 -11.12 -8.20
N LEU A 131 -4.21 -10.01 -8.75
CA LEU A 131 -4.55 -8.82 -7.94
C LEU A 131 -5.77 -9.08 -7.04
N ASP A 132 -6.76 -9.83 -7.52
CA ASP A 132 -7.89 -10.29 -6.71
C ASP A 132 -7.42 -11.21 -5.57
N LEU A 133 -6.48 -12.11 -5.86
CA LEU A 133 -5.86 -12.97 -4.85
C LEU A 133 -5.11 -12.14 -3.78
N LEU A 134 -4.36 -11.11 -4.19
CA LEU A 134 -3.69 -10.20 -3.27
C LEU A 134 -4.70 -9.53 -2.32
N CYS A 135 -5.79 -8.97 -2.86
CA CYS A 135 -6.81 -8.32 -2.05
C CYS A 135 -7.48 -9.30 -1.07
N THR A 136 -7.84 -10.48 -1.56
CA THR A 136 -8.45 -11.54 -0.76
C THR A 136 -7.53 -11.92 0.41
N ARG A 137 -6.27 -12.25 0.12
CA ARG A 137 -5.31 -12.66 1.15
C ARG A 137 -4.99 -11.54 2.14
N LEU A 138 -4.91 -10.29 1.69
CA LEU A 138 -4.72 -9.16 2.61
C LEU A 138 -5.93 -8.97 3.55
N SER A 139 -7.15 -9.19 3.05
CA SER A 139 -8.38 -9.06 3.85
C SER A 139 -8.51 -10.15 4.94
N GLU A 140 -7.86 -11.30 4.73
CA GLU A 140 -7.82 -12.41 5.70
C GLU A 140 -6.84 -12.15 6.85
N VAL A 141 -5.88 -11.23 6.69
CA VAL A 141 -4.93 -10.90 7.76
C VAL A 141 -5.61 -10.04 8.82
N THR A 142 -5.65 -10.55 10.06
CA THR A 142 -6.18 -9.82 11.22
C THR A 142 -5.23 -8.70 11.65
N LEU A 143 -5.37 -7.53 11.03
CA LEU A 143 -4.64 -6.32 11.38
C LEU A 143 -5.38 -5.53 12.48
N LYS A 144 -4.63 -4.98 13.44
CA LYS A 144 -5.16 -4.19 14.56
C LYS A 144 -5.16 -2.69 14.25
N VAL A 145 -5.83 -2.30 13.16
CA VAL A 145 -6.03 -0.91 12.74
C VAL A 145 -7.49 -0.69 12.34
N ASP A 146 -7.94 0.55 12.40
CA ASP A 146 -9.31 0.94 12.05
C ASP A 146 -9.57 0.86 10.54
N ASN A 147 -8.55 1.19 9.72
CA ASN A 147 -8.67 1.19 8.26
C ASN A 147 -7.48 0.47 7.63
N ILE A 148 -7.77 -0.44 6.70
CA ILE A 148 -6.76 -1.17 5.93
C ILE A 148 -6.98 -0.85 4.46
N LEU A 149 -5.96 -0.28 3.81
CA LEU A 149 -6.03 0.15 2.42
C LEU A 149 -4.95 -0.55 1.59
N LEU A 150 -5.32 -0.92 0.36
CA LEU A 150 -4.39 -1.26 -0.71
C LEU A 150 -4.38 -0.13 -1.73
N MET A 151 -3.24 0.52 -1.90
CA MET A 151 -3.02 1.54 -2.92
C MET A 151 -2.25 0.93 -4.09
N LEU A 152 -2.93 0.69 -5.19
CA LEU A 152 -2.30 0.27 -6.43
C LEU A 152 -1.73 1.48 -7.16
N VAL A 153 -0.43 1.44 -7.48
CA VAL A 153 0.27 2.54 -8.17
C VAL A 153 0.79 2.10 -9.54
N SER A 154 0.61 2.93 -10.55
CA SER A 154 1.11 2.71 -11.91
C SER A 154 1.46 4.05 -12.56
N GLY A 155 2.73 4.45 -12.48
CA GLY A 155 3.15 5.81 -12.82
C GLY A 155 2.39 6.84 -11.97
N ASP A 156 1.72 7.79 -12.61
CA ASP A 156 0.93 8.83 -11.94
C ASP A 156 -0.48 8.37 -11.52
N LYS A 157 -0.92 7.20 -11.99
CA LYS A 157 -2.24 6.66 -11.67
C LYS A 157 -2.20 5.91 -10.35
N ASN A 158 -3.11 6.26 -9.45
CA ASN A 158 -3.25 5.63 -8.14
C ASN A 158 -4.70 5.20 -7.95
N GLN A 159 -4.90 3.96 -7.51
CA GLN A 159 -6.21 3.42 -7.14
C GLN A 159 -6.16 3.00 -5.67
N ILE A 160 -7.11 3.47 -4.87
CA ILE A 160 -7.23 3.09 -3.45
C ILE A 160 -8.37 2.08 -3.34
N ILE A 161 -8.08 0.94 -2.72
CA ILE A 161 -9.02 -0.13 -2.42
C ILE A 161 -9.08 -0.26 -0.89
N GLU A 162 -10.27 -0.13 -0.33
CA GLU A 162 -10.50 -0.35 1.10
C GLU A 162 -10.73 -1.84 1.34
N LEU A 163 -9.87 -2.46 2.16
CA LEU A 163 -9.92 -3.89 2.45
C LEU A 163 -10.75 -4.20 3.70
N LYS A 164 -10.84 -3.24 4.63
CA LYS A 164 -11.68 -3.32 5.83
C LYS A 164 -11.93 -1.93 6.42
N SER A 165 -13.17 -1.71 6.83
CA SER A 165 -13.65 -0.57 7.64
C SER A 165 -14.33 -1.13 8.89
N GLU A 166 -14.26 -0.44 10.03
CA GLU A 166 -14.92 -0.88 11.25
C GLU A 166 -16.43 -1.20 11.03
N GLY A 167 -16.86 -2.36 11.52
CA GLY A 167 -18.28 -2.69 11.73
C GLY A 167 -19.00 -3.50 10.65
N LYS A 168 -18.47 -3.66 9.43
CA LYS A 168 -19.06 -4.56 8.42
C LYS A 168 -17.98 -5.23 7.58
N ILE A 169 -17.97 -6.56 7.57
CA ILE A 169 -17.40 -7.30 6.43
C ILE A 169 -18.28 -6.92 5.25
N ILE A 170 -17.80 -6.07 4.36
CA ILE A 170 -18.48 -5.82 3.08
C ILE A 170 -18.28 -7.10 2.26
N LYS A 171 -19.17 -8.08 2.45
CA LYS A 171 -19.37 -9.20 1.52
C LYS A 171 -20.18 -8.70 0.32
N GLU A 172 -19.71 -7.65 -0.34
CA GLU A 172 -20.03 -7.48 -1.75
C GLU A 172 -18.89 -8.15 -2.50
N HIS A 173 -19.21 -8.96 -3.51
CA HIS A 173 -18.21 -9.65 -4.31
C HIS A 173 -17.14 -8.64 -4.77
N PHE A 174 -15.98 -8.66 -4.11
CA PHE A 174 -14.81 -7.88 -4.48
C PHE A 174 -14.30 -8.45 -5.79
N HIS A 175 -14.88 -8.01 -6.90
CA HIS A 175 -14.08 -7.84 -8.09
C HIS A 175 -13.28 -6.58 -7.84
N CYS A 176 -11.95 -6.68 -7.86
CA CYS A 176 -11.14 -5.52 -8.24
C CYS A 176 -11.54 -5.17 -9.66
N ARG A 177 -12.66 -4.43 -9.84
CA ARG A 177 -12.97 -3.81 -11.12
C ARG A 177 -11.90 -2.76 -11.32
N VAL A 178 -10.87 -3.18 -12.05
CA VAL A 178 -9.92 -2.31 -12.70
C VAL A 178 -10.72 -1.55 -13.75
N LEU A 179 -11.12 -0.34 -13.40
CA LEU A 179 -11.67 0.64 -14.32
C LEU A 179 -10.54 1.42 -14.98
#